data_AF-A0A0M8RVK7-F1
#
_entry.id   AF-A0A0M8RVK7-F1
#
_cell.length_a   1.000
_cell.length_b   1.000
_cell.length_c   1.000
_cell.angle_alpha   90.00
_cell.angle_beta   90.00
_cell.angle_gamma   90.00
#
_symmetry.space_group_name_H-M   'P 1'
#
loop_
_entity.id
_entity.type
_entity.pdbx_description
1 polymer ?
#
loop_
_entity_poly.entity_id
_entity_poly.type
_entity_poly.pdbx_seq_one_letter_code
_entity_poly.pdbx_strand_id
1 'polypeptide(L)'
;MAGGGSGPARRPRVVLGVSGGIAAYKACELLRRLTESGHDVRVVPTAASLHFVGEATWAALSGNPASTEVWESVHEVPHVRIGQSADLVVVAPCTADMLAKAAHGLADDLLTNTLLTARCPVVFAPAMHTEMWEHPATQENVATLRRRGALVIEPAVGRLTGVDTGKGRFPDPAEIFETCRRVLARGPLGLTQDLVGRHVVISAGGTREPLDPVRYLGNRSSGKQGYALARTAVARGARVTLVAGNSELPDPAGVDVVHIGTAVQLREAVLKAAADADAVVMAAAVADFRPAAYATGKIKKKDGQEPEPVALVRNPDILAEISADRPRPGQVIVGFAAETDDVLANGRSKLTRKGCDLLVVNEVGDHKAFGSAENEAVILAADGAETPVPYGPKEALADTVWDLVTPCLTAPQPSSTPPTS
;
A
#
# COMPACT_ATOMS: atom_id res chain seq x y z
N MET A 1 37.26 14.47 -20.19
CA MET A 1 36.89 15.76 -19.57
C MET A 1 35.47 16.05 -20.02
N ALA A 2 34.45 16.22 -19.17
CA ALA A 2 34.39 16.54 -17.76
C ALA A 2 33.57 15.50 -16.99
N GLY A 3 34.04 15.13 -15.80
CA GLY A 3 33.27 14.34 -14.84
C GLY A 3 32.22 15.22 -14.20
N GLY A 4 30.94 14.86 -14.40
CA GLY A 4 29.83 15.42 -13.64
C GLY A 4 29.85 14.85 -12.24
N GLY A 5 30.53 15.55 -11.32
CA GLY A 5 30.44 15.25 -9.90
C GLY A 5 29.03 15.57 -9.41
N SER A 6 28.21 14.54 -9.18
CA SER A 6 26.99 14.69 -8.39
C SER A 6 27.40 15.04 -6.97
N GLY A 7 27.17 16.28 -6.54
CA GLY A 7 27.26 16.62 -5.11
C GLY A 7 26.40 15.66 -4.28
N PRO A 8 26.70 15.48 -2.98
CA PRO A 8 25.93 14.57 -2.14
C PRO A 8 24.44 14.93 -2.22
N ALA A 9 23.60 13.97 -2.61
CA ALA A 9 22.16 14.16 -2.67
C ALA A 9 21.69 14.67 -1.29
N ARG A 10 20.94 15.78 -1.30
CA ARG A 10 20.42 16.38 -0.07
C ARG A 10 19.57 15.35 0.67
N ARG A 11 19.95 15.02 1.91
CA ARG A 11 19.15 14.16 2.79
C ARG A 11 17.78 14.79 3.02
N PRO A 12 16.66 14.10 2.74
CA PRO A 12 15.36 14.67 3.04
C PRO A 12 15.19 14.83 4.56
N ARG A 13 14.68 16.00 4.97
CA ARG A 13 14.42 16.36 6.36
C ARG A 13 13.00 15.95 6.72
N VAL A 14 12.86 15.01 7.65
CA VAL A 14 11.56 14.48 8.08
C VAL A 14 11.28 14.92 9.51
N VAL A 15 10.12 15.51 9.75
CA VAL A 15 9.61 15.73 11.11
C VAL A 15 8.74 14.55 11.49
N LEU A 16 9.09 13.86 12.56
CA LEU A 16 8.26 12.82 13.17
C LEU A 16 7.54 13.39 14.40
N GLY A 17 6.28 13.78 14.23
CA GLY A 17 5.40 14.16 15.33
C GLY A 17 4.90 12.93 16.07
N VAL A 18 4.99 12.92 17.40
CA VAL A 18 4.52 11.78 18.22
C VAL A 18 3.46 12.26 19.22
N SER A 19 2.22 11.82 19.04
CA SER A 19 1.13 12.15 19.97
C SER A 19 0.96 11.10 21.08
N GLY A 20 0.26 11.47 22.16
CA GLY A 20 0.13 10.68 23.39
C GLY A 20 -0.79 9.46 23.30
N GLY A 21 -0.34 8.41 22.61
CA GLY A 21 -1.06 7.13 22.54
C GLY A 21 -0.15 5.92 22.77
N ILE A 22 -0.74 4.79 23.16
CA ILE A 22 -0.02 3.54 23.47
C ILE A 22 0.88 3.07 22.32
N ALA A 23 0.54 3.39 21.07
CA ALA A 23 1.35 3.04 19.91
C ALA A 23 2.65 3.85 19.76
N ALA A 24 2.95 4.80 20.64
CA ALA A 24 4.18 5.61 20.59
C ALA A 24 5.45 4.74 20.51
N TYR A 25 5.52 3.62 21.23
CA TYR A 25 6.69 2.72 21.15
C TYR A 25 6.90 2.11 19.76
N LYS A 26 5.84 1.93 18.96
CA LYS A 26 5.95 1.43 17.58
C LYS A 26 6.52 2.49 16.65
N ALA A 27 6.35 3.78 16.96
CA ALA A 27 6.96 4.86 16.19
C ALA A 27 8.50 4.87 16.30
N CYS A 28 9.08 4.22 17.32
CA CYS A 28 10.53 3.99 17.38
C CYS A 28 11.05 3.16 16.20
N GLU A 29 10.28 2.16 15.75
CA GLU A 29 10.63 1.37 14.57
C GLU A 29 10.55 2.22 13.29
N LEU A 30 9.49 3.01 13.15
CA LEU A 30 9.36 3.96 12.03
C LEU A 30 10.54 4.95 12.00
N LEU A 31 10.92 5.50 13.15
CA LEU A 31 12.07 6.39 13.28
C LEU A 31 13.35 5.72 12.78
N ARG A 32 13.64 4.48 13.23
CA ARG A 32 14.80 3.72 12.75
C ARG A 32 14.78 3.49 11.25
N ARG A 33 13.63 3.08 10.69
CA ARG A 33 13.50 2.85 9.24
C ARG A 33 13.82 4.11 8.44
N LEU A 34 13.31 5.27 8.90
CA LEU A 34 13.59 6.55 8.26
C LEU A 34 15.07 6.93 8.35
N THR A 35 15.68 6.85 9.54
CA THR A 35 17.09 7.25 9.74
C THR A 35 18.06 6.30 9.04
N GLU A 36 17.85 4.99 9.12
CA GLU A 36 18.67 3.97 8.44
C GLU A 36 18.58 4.07 6.91
N SER A 37 17.49 4.64 6.39
CA SER A 37 17.31 4.94 4.97
C SER A 37 17.92 6.28 4.55
N GLY A 38 18.69 6.95 5.42
CA GLY A 38 19.45 8.17 5.13
C GLY A 38 18.67 9.48 5.27
N HIS A 39 17.45 9.44 5.82
CA HIS A 39 16.68 10.66 6.12
C HIS A 39 17.22 11.34 7.38
N ASP A 40 17.21 12.66 7.40
CA ASP A 40 17.49 13.45 8.61
C ASP A 40 16.16 13.63 9.36
N VAL A 41 15.99 12.91 10.47
CA VAL A 41 14.71 12.85 11.19
C VAL A 41 14.79 13.66 12.47
N ARG A 42 13.89 14.62 12.64
CA ARG A 42 13.69 15.33 13.91
C ARG A 42 12.37 14.91 14.54
N VAL A 43 12.43 14.37 15.76
CA VAL A 43 11.23 13.98 16.50
C VAL A 43 10.69 15.20 17.23
N VAL A 44 9.38 15.44 17.12
CA VAL A 44 8.66 16.48 17.87
C VAL A 44 7.56 15.79 18.68
N PRO A 45 7.89 15.29 19.90
CA PRO A 45 6.90 14.68 20.77
C PRO A 45 5.91 15.73 21.29
N THR A 46 4.72 15.26 21.65
CA THR A 46 3.80 16.00 22.55
C THR A 46 4.17 15.70 24.00
N ALA A 47 3.84 16.59 24.94
CA ALA A 47 4.04 16.34 26.37
C ALA A 47 3.40 14.99 26.81
N ALA A 48 2.19 14.71 26.34
CA ALA A 48 1.50 13.45 26.63
C ALA A 48 2.24 12.21 26.10
N SER A 49 2.93 12.30 24.96
CA SER A 49 3.68 11.17 24.40
C SER A 49 4.88 10.77 25.24
N LEU A 50 5.45 11.70 26.01
CA LEU A 50 6.60 11.44 26.89
C LEU A 50 6.25 10.54 28.09
N HIS A 51 4.96 10.37 28.41
CA HIS A 51 4.51 9.37 29.38
C HIS A 51 4.60 7.93 28.86
N PHE A 52 4.70 7.73 27.54
CA PHE A 52 4.83 6.40 26.92
C PHE A 52 6.28 6.08 26.53
N VAL A 53 6.97 7.04 25.90
CA VAL A 53 8.36 6.88 25.47
C VAL A 53 9.11 8.17 25.78
N GLY A 54 10.18 8.06 26.57
CA GLY A 54 10.97 9.20 27.03
C GLY A 54 11.79 9.86 25.92
N GLU A 55 12.08 11.15 26.13
CA GLU A 55 12.86 12.02 25.23
C GLU A 55 14.23 11.43 24.85
N ALA A 56 14.92 10.78 25.80
CA ALA A 56 16.21 10.13 25.56
C ALA A 56 16.17 9.08 24.43
N THR A 57 15.07 8.33 24.29
CA THR A 57 14.92 7.36 23.18
C THR A 57 14.81 8.06 21.84
N TRP A 58 14.04 9.15 21.77
CA TRP A 58 13.88 9.94 20.55
C TRP A 58 15.18 10.61 20.13
N ALA A 59 15.89 11.21 21.08
CA ALA A 59 17.17 11.85 20.81
C ALA A 59 18.23 10.83 20.34
N ALA A 60 18.34 9.68 21.02
CA ALA A 60 19.33 8.65 20.69
C ALA A 60 19.08 7.99 19.32
N LEU A 61 17.82 7.69 18.97
CA LEU A 61 17.48 7.03 17.71
C LEU A 61 17.52 7.98 16.50
N SER A 62 17.23 9.27 16.72
CA SER A 62 17.22 10.28 15.65
C SER A 62 18.58 10.95 15.45
N GLY A 63 19.41 11.02 16.49
CA GLY A 63 20.63 11.84 16.51
C GLY A 63 20.36 13.34 16.64
N ASN A 64 19.12 13.75 16.88
CA ASN A 64 18.67 15.14 16.95
C ASN A 64 17.95 15.44 18.28
N PRO A 65 17.94 16.70 18.77
CA PRO A 65 17.14 17.08 19.94
C PRO A 65 15.64 16.82 19.76
N ALA A 66 14.96 16.32 20.80
CA ALA A 66 13.54 15.96 20.76
C ALA A 66 12.73 16.69 21.85
N SER A 67 12.45 17.98 21.63
CA SER A 67 11.72 18.83 22.58
C SER A 67 10.21 18.87 22.31
N THR A 68 9.44 19.15 23.36
CA THR A 68 8.00 19.45 23.30
C THR A 68 7.72 20.97 23.33
N GLU A 69 8.72 21.78 23.68
CA GLU A 69 8.55 23.16 24.14
C GLU A 69 8.82 24.19 23.02
N VAL A 70 7.90 25.14 22.86
CA VAL A 70 8.06 26.28 21.92
C VAL A 70 9.10 27.28 22.42
N TRP A 71 9.30 27.34 23.73
CA TRP A 71 10.11 28.33 24.44
C TRP A 71 11.57 27.91 24.64
N GLU A 72 11.94 26.72 24.17
CA GLU A 72 13.32 26.27 24.18
C GLU A 72 14.07 26.81 22.96
N SER A 73 15.32 27.25 23.15
CA SER A 73 16.16 27.79 22.07
C SER A 73 15.47 28.83 21.18
N VAL A 74 14.69 29.75 21.76
CA VAL A 74 13.86 30.74 21.03
C VAL A 74 14.65 31.56 20.01
N HIS A 75 15.92 31.85 20.26
CA HIS A 75 16.81 32.55 19.35
C HIS A 75 17.01 31.81 18.01
N GLU A 76 16.81 30.49 17.98
CA GLU A 76 16.79 29.68 16.76
C GLU A 76 15.42 29.67 16.08
N VAL A 77 14.36 30.15 16.72
CA VAL A 77 12.97 30.16 16.23
C VAL A 77 12.48 28.76 15.79
N PRO A 78 12.59 27.72 16.64
CA PRO A 78 12.34 26.33 16.25
C PRO A 78 10.89 26.09 15.79
N HIS A 79 9.91 26.71 16.45
CA HIS A 79 8.48 26.58 16.14
C HIS A 79 8.09 27.00 14.71
N VAL A 80 8.95 27.76 14.02
CA VAL A 80 8.80 28.09 12.59
C VAL A 80 9.79 27.32 11.73
N ARG A 81 11.08 27.29 12.11
CA ARG A 81 12.14 26.72 11.24
C ARG A 81 12.01 25.22 11.05
N ILE A 82 11.52 24.49 12.04
CA ILE A 82 11.29 23.05 11.92
C ILE A 82 10.30 22.79 10.77
N GLY A 83 9.14 23.45 10.77
CA GLY A 83 8.13 23.29 9.71
C GLY A 83 8.60 23.82 8.35
N GLN A 84 9.26 24.98 8.31
CA GLN A 84 9.75 25.58 7.05
C GLN A 84 10.83 24.77 6.35
N SER A 85 11.63 24.00 7.10
CA SER A 85 12.76 23.26 6.55
C SER A 85 12.49 21.77 6.34
N ALA A 86 11.35 21.28 6.81
CA ALA A 86 10.91 19.91 6.61
C ALA A 86 10.56 19.65 5.13
N ASP A 87 10.95 18.50 4.62
CA ASP A 87 10.51 17.95 3.33
C ASP A 87 9.28 17.04 3.49
N LEU A 88 9.02 16.57 4.70
CA LEU A 88 7.84 15.79 5.10
C LEU A 88 7.57 16.00 6.59
N VAL A 89 6.30 16.14 6.96
CA VAL A 89 5.84 15.94 8.35
C VAL A 89 5.01 14.67 8.42
N VAL A 90 5.38 13.74 9.31
CA VAL A 90 4.58 12.57 9.63
C VAL A 90 4.22 12.58 11.11
N VAL A 91 2.93 12.44 11.43
CA VAL A 91 2.45 12.33 12.83
C VAL A 91 2.04 10.88 13.09
N ALA A 92 2.83 10.18 13.90
CA ALA A 92 2.71 8.74 14.11
C ALA A 92 3.16 8.33 15.53
N PRO A 93 2.26 7.79 16.38
CA PRO A 93 0.82 7.76 16.20
C PRO A 93 0.20 9.16 16.21
N CYS A 94 -0.91 9.32 15.49
CA CYS A 94 -1.80 10.46 15.58
C CYS A 94 -3.07 10.08 16.36
N THR A 95 -3.22 10.65 17.54
CA THR A 95 -4.41 10.45 18.41
C THR A 95 -5.58 11.31 17.91
N ALA A 96 -6.79 10.99 18.38
CA ALA A 96 -7.98 11.79 18.07
C ALA A 96 -7.83 13.26 18.50
N ASP A 97 -7.17 13.51 19.64
CA ASP A 97 -6.84 14.86 20.12
C ASP A 97 -5.96 15.63 19.13
N MET A 98 -4.86 15.01 18.66
CA MET A 98 -3.98 15.63 17.68
C MET A 98 -4.68 15.87 16.33
N LEU A 99 -5.56 14.96 15.89
CA LEU A 99 -6.40 15.18 14.70
C LEU A 99 -7.32 16.39 14.88
N ALA A 100 -7.97 16.51 16.03
CA ALA A 100 -8.84 17.64 16.35
C ALA A 100 -8.06 18.96 16.37
N LYS A 101 -6.91 19.01 17.05
CA LYS A 101 -6.04 20.19 17.09
C LYS A 101 -5.61 20.62 15.69
N ALA A 102 -5.11 19.68 14.88
CA ALA A 102 -4.67 19.94 13.51
C ALA A 102 -5.83 20.40 12.61
N ALA A 103 -7.01 19.78 12.72
CA ALA A 103 -8.19 20.14 11.93
C ALA A 103 -8.72 21.56 12.28
N HIS A 104 -8.60 21.98 13.53
CA HIS A 104 -9.06 23.30 13.99
C HIS A 104 -7.97 24.38 13.96
N GLY A 105 -6.73 24.02 13.65
CA GLY A 105 -5.61 24.97 13.60
C GLY A 105 -5.19 25.48 14.98
N LEU A 106 -5.29 24.63 16.00
CA LEU A 106 -4.72 24.92 17.32
C LEU A 106 -3.19 24.90 17.25
N ALA A 107 -2.54 25.71 18.08
CA ALA A 107 -1.10 25.99 18.04
C ALA A 107 -0.51 26.12 19.45
N ASP A 108 -0.86 25.19 20.34
CA ASP A 108 -0.59 25.27 21.78
C ASP A 108 0.70 24.55 22.21
N ASP A 109 1.33 23.77 21.32
CA ASP A 109 2.60 23.09 21.57
C ASP A 109 3.54 23.14 20.35
N LEU A 110 4.77 22.63 20.47
CA LEU A 110 5.76 22.68 19.38
C LEU A 110 5.29 21.91 18.13
N LEU A 111 4.59 20.78 18.29
CA LEU A 111 4.14 19.95 17.18
C LEU A 111 3.03 20.66 16.38
N THR A 112 2.03 21.19 17.06
CA THR A 112 0.92 21.92 16.46
C THR A 112 1.36 23.22 15.78
N ASN A 113 2.31 23.96 16.37
CA ASN A 113 2.97 25.09 15.71
C ASN A 113 3.73 24.64 14.44
N THR A 114 4.45 23.52 14.52
CA THR A 114 5.18 22.95 13.38
C THR A 114 4.21 22.58 12.24
N LEU A 115 3.05 22.00 12.55
CA LEU A 115 2.03 21.64 11.56
C LEU A 115 1.48 22.87 10.81
N LEU A 116 1.26 24.00 11.51
CA LEU A 116 0.78 25.23 10.88
C LEU A 116 1.85 25.94 10.04
N THR A 117 3.13 25.75 10.35
CA THR A 117 4.23 26.39 9.62
C THR A 117 4.76 25.54 8.46
N ALA A 118 4.49 24.23 8.46
CA ALA A 118 4.89 23.34 7.39
C ALA A 118 4.22 23.70 6.05
N ARG A 119 5.04 23.76 4.99
CA ARG A 119 4.57 23.86 3.60
C ARG A 119 4.81 22.59 2.78
N CYS A 120 5.50 21.62 3.38
CA CYS A 120 5.73 20.31 2.80
C CYS A 120 4.52 19.39 3.01
N PRO A 121 4.51 18.22 2.37
CA PRO A 121 3.48 17.21 2.61
C PRO A 121 3.33 16.83 4.08
N VAL A 122 2.09 16.62 4.52
CA VAL A 122 1.76 16.18 5.87
C VAL A 122 1.02 14.85 5.83
N VAL A 123 1.52 13.88 6.58
CA VAL A 123 0.97 12.53 6.70
C VAL A 123 0.56 12.28 8.16
N PHE A 124 -0.67 11.84 8.39
CA PHE A 124 -1.16 11.41 9.69
C PHE A 124 -1.33 9.90 9.69
N ALA A 125 -0.82 9.21 10.71
CA ALA A 125 -1.02 7.78 10.96
C ALA A 125 -1.85 7.59 12.23
N PRO A 126 -3.20 7.57 12.13
CA PRO A 126 -4.09 7.50 13.27
C PRO A 126 -3.91 6.22 14.10
N ALA A 127 -4.03 6.34 15.42
CA ALA A 127 -4.15 5.21 16.33
C ALA A 127 -5.01 5.56 17.55
N MET A 128 -6.11 4.81 17.73
CA MET A 128 -7.09 5.00 18.80
C MET A 128 -8.03 3.79 18.88
N HIS A 129 -8.89 3.74 19.90
CA HIS A 129 -9.95 2.74 19.97
C HIS A 129 -10.99 2.92 18.85
N THR A 130 -11.68 1.84 18.50
CA THR A 130 -12.67 1.83 17.41
C THR A 130 -13.74 2.88 17.58
N GLU A 131 -14.26 3.03 18.79
CA GLU A 131 -15.29 4.00 19.15
C GLU A 131 -14.81 5.43 18.94
N MET A 132 -13.54 5.71 19.24
CA MET A 132 -12.93 7.02 19.01
C MET A 132 -12.72 7.28 17.51
N TRP A 133 -12.32 6.26 16.76
CA TRP A 133 -12.13 6.36 15.32
C TRP A 133 -13.47 6.62 14.61
N GLU A 134 -14.50 5.83 14.92
CA GLU A 134 -15.82 5.90 14.31
C GLU A 134 -16.65 7.10 14.79
N HIS A 135 -16.23 7.77 15.86
CA HIS A 135 -16.91 8.95 16.38
C HIS A 135 -17.06 10.03 15.28
N PRO A 136 -18.27 10.62 15.10
CA PRO A 136 -18.53 11.60 14.04
C PRO A 136 -17.54 12.77 14.01
N ALA A 137 -17.16 13.30 15.18
CA ALA A 137 -16.17 14.38 15.26
C ALA A 137 -14.79 13.98 14.72
N THR A 138 -14.35 12.74 14.97
CA THR A 138 -13.08 12.24 14.44
C THR A 138 -13.16 12.10 12.92
N GLN A 139 -14.25 11.52 12.41
CA GLN A 139 -14.47 11.38 10.97
C GLN A 139 -14.53 12.75 10.27
N GLU A 140 -15.17 13.75 10.86
CA GLU A 140 -15.20 15.12 10.33
C GLU A 140 -13.82 15.78 10.34
N ASN A 141 -13.02 15.57 11.39
CA ASN A 141 -11.64 16.04 11.45
C ASN A 141 -10.77 15.39 10.36
N VAL A 142 -10.87 14.08 10.18
CA VAL A 142 -10.17 13.33 9.13
C VAL A 142 -10.57 13.86 7.75
N ALA A 143 -11.87 14.03 7.49
CA ALA A 143 -12.37 14.58 6.23
C ALA A 143 -11.87 16.02 6.02
N THR A 144 -11.82 16.84 7.06
CA THR A 144 -11.30 18.22 7.00
C THR A 144 -9.82 18.25 6.65
N LEU A 145 -9.00 17.41 7.28
CA LEU A 145 -7.56 17.32 7.00
C LEU A 145 -7.30 16.84 5.57
N ARG A 146 -8.03 15.82 5.11
CA ARG A 146 -7.97 15.35 3.72
C ARG A 146 -8.33 16.45 2.72
N ARG A 147 -9.44 17.18 2.95
CA ARG A 147 -9.83 18.33 2.10
C ARG A 147 -8.77 19.44 2.08
N ARG A 148 -8.00 19.60 3.15
CA ARG A 148 -6.89 20.57 3.23
C ARG A 148 -5.57 20.06 2.63
N GLY A 149 -5.57 18.86 2.03
CA GLY A 149 -4.43 18.30 1.31
C GLY A 149 -3.49 17.45 2.16
N ALA A 150 -3.85 17.10 3.40
CA ALA A 150 -3.08 16.13 4.18
C ALA A 150 -3.45 14.70 3.81
N LEU A 151 -2.48 13.79 3.86
CA LEU A 151 -2.74 12.35 3.76
C LEU A 151 -3.03 11.81 5.15
N VAL A 152 -4.25 11.29 5.36
CA VAL A 152 -4.61 10.57 6.59
C VAL A 152 -4.69 9.09 6.27
N ILE A 153 -3.73 8.31 6.76
CA ILE A 153 -3.67 6.85 6.57
C ILE A 153 -4.87 6.21 7.28
N GLU A 154 -5.50 5.22 6.64
CA GLU A 154 -6.52 4.41 7.32
C GLU A 154 -5.87 3.56 8.42
N PRO A 155 -6.42 3.50 9.63
CA PRO A 155 -5.87 2.63 10.66
C PRO A 155 -6.07 1.15 10.28
N ALA A 156 -5.19 0.29 10.78
CA ALA A 156 -5.32 -1.14 10.64
C ALA A 156 -6.51 -1.68 11.45
N VAL A 157 -6.96 -2.88 11.08
CA VAL A 157 -7.91 -3.68 11.86
C VAL A 157 -7.14 -4.73 12.63
N GLY A 158 -7.48 -4.92 13.90
CA GLY A 158 -6.91 -6.00 14.70
C GLY A 158 -7.00 -5.71 16.18
N ARG A 159 -6.26 -6.49 16.97
CA ARG A 159 -6.22 -6.29 18.42
C ARG A 159 -5.66 -4.90 18.75
N LEU A 160 -6.40 -4.16 19.56
CA LEU A 160 -6.06 -2.82 20.02
C LEU A 160 -5.27 -2.91 21.34
N THR A 161 -5.99 -2.86 22.47
CA THR A 161 -5.49 -3.10 23.82
C THR A 161 -6.34 -4.18 24.48
N GLY A 162 -5.73 -5.12 25.20
CA GLY A 162 -6.48 -6.18 25.87
C GLY A 162 -7.15 -7.16 24.89
N VAL A 163 -8.44 -7.43 25.07
CA VAL A 163 -9.24 -8.38 24.27
C VAL A 163 -9.92 -7.74 23.06
N ASP A 164 -10.01 -6.42 23.01
CA ASP A 164 -10.77 -5.69 21.98
C ASP A 164 -10.07 -5.76 20.62
N THR A 165 -10.86 -5.98 19.58
CA THR A 165 -10.41 -6.08 18.18
C THR A 165 -11.31 -5.22 17.32
N GLY A 166 -10.71 -4.35 16.50
CA GLY A 166 -11.46 -3.46 15.63
C GLY A 166 -10.56 -2.53 14.82
N LYS A 167 -11.19 -1.60 14.11
CA LYS A 167 -10.51 -0.57 13.32
C LYS A 167 -9.99 0.53 14.24
N GLY A 168 -8.76 0.99 14.02
CA GLY A 168 -8.13 1.99 14.91
C GLY A 168 -6.73 1.58 15.38
N ARG A 169 -6.32 0.34 15.07
CA ARG A 169 -4.97 -0.15 15.36
C ARG A 169 -3.96 0.65 14.55
N PHE A 170 -2.86 1.04 15.19
CA PHE A 170 -1.75 1.67 14.50
C PHE A 170 -1.27 0.79 13.32
N PRO A 171 -1.19 1.33 12.09
CA PRO A 171 -0.66 0.60 10.94
C PRO A 171 0.74 0.06 11.19
N ASP A 172 1.15 -0.93 10.40
CA ASP A 172 2.50 -1.47 10.52
C ASP A 172 3.54 -0.37 10.22
N PRO A 173 4.60 -0.21 11.04
CA PRO A 173 5.62 0.81 10.80
C PRO A 173 6.27 0.74 9.41
N ALA A 174 6.38 -0.45 8.82
CA ALA A 174 6.88 -0.61 7.46
C ALA A 174 5.92 0.01 6.42
N GLU A 175 4.60 -0.11 6.62
CA GLU A 175 3.61 0.50 5.71
C GLU A 175 3.61 2.02 5.79
N ILE A 176 3.74 2.57 7.01
CA ILE A 176 3.86 4.01 7.21
C ILE A 176 5.15 4.51 6.54
N PHE A 177 6.26 3.79 6.73
CA PHE A 177 7.53 4.11 6.10
C PHE A 177 7.43 4.14 4.56
N GLU A 178 6.86 3.12 3.92
CA GLU A 178 6.70 3.12 2.45
C GLU A 178 5.76 4.23 1.98
N THR A 179 4.71 4.54 2.75
CA THR A 179 3.83 5.68 2.46
C THR A 179 4.60 7.01 2.49
N CYS A 180 5.42 7.23 3.52
CA CYS A 180 6.28 8.41 3.65
C CYS A 180 7.28 8.50 2.49
N ARG A 181 7.93 7.38 2.14
CA ARG A 181 8.88 7.30 1.02
C ARG A 181 8.22 7.65 -0.31
N ARG A 182 7.02 7.14 -0.56
CA ARG A 182 6.20 7.48 -1.74
C ARG A 182 5.88 8.96 -1.79
N VAL A 183 5.41 9.55 -0.69
CA VAL A 183 5.07 10.98 -0.61
C VAL A 183 6.30 11.85 -0.87
N LEU A 184 7.45 11.50 -0.28
CA LEU A 184 8.72 12.20 -0.54
C LEU A 184 9.15 12.10 -2.01
N ALA A 185 9.01 10.92 -2.62
CA ALA A 185 9.40 10.70 -4.01
C ALA A 185 8.50 11.44 -5.01
N ARG A 186 7.19 11.50 -4.74
CA ARG A 186 6.20 12.12 -5.63
C ARG A 186 5.92 13.60 -5.34
N GLY A 187 6.40 14.12 -4.20
CA GLY A 187 6.08 15.48 -3.75
C GLY A 187 4.56 15.68 -3.60
N PRO A 188 4.00 16.83 -4.03
CA PRO A 188 2.56 17.10 -3.95
C PRO A 188 1.68 16.04 -4.62
N LEU A 189 2.15 15.39 -5.70
CA LEU A 189 1.40 14.32 -6.35
C LEU A 189 1.21 13.08 -5.47
N GLY A 190 2.09 12.88 -4.49
CA GLY A 190 1.97 11.78 -3.51
C GLY A 190 0.78 11.93 -2.57
N LEU A 191 0.22 13.14 -2.47
CA LEU A 191 -0.95 13.48 -1.66
C LEU A 191 -2.27 13.43 -2.45
N THR A 192 -2.20 13.23 -3.77
CA THR A 192 -3.40 13.23 -4.63
C THR A 192 -4.32 12.07 -4.25
N GLN A 193 -5.61 12.40 -4.05
CA GLN A 193 -6.66 11.43 -3.77
C GLN A 193 -7.66 11.34 -4.93
N ASP A 194 -7.18 10.98 -6.11
CA ASP A 194 -7.95 10.94 -7.36
C ASP A 194 -8.73 9.63 -7.57
N LEU A 195 -8.62 8.68 -6.64
CA LEU A 195 -9.47 7.49 -6.59
C LEU A 195 -10.60 7.60 -5.54
N VAL A 196 -10.83 8.79 -4.96
CA VAL A 196 -11.96 9.01 -4.04
C VAL A 196 -13.28 8.66 -4.72
N GLY A 197 -14.10 7.87 -4.02
CA GLY A 197 -15.38 7.40 -4.52
C GLY A 197 -15.28 6.24 -5.52
N ARG A 198 -14.08 5.69 -5.76
CA ARG A 198 -13.86 4.53 -6.62
C ARG A 198 -13.75 3.24 -5.82
N HIS A 199 -14.24 2.15 -6.39
CA HIS A 199 -13.97 0.80 -5.91
C HIS A 199 -13.00 0.09 -6.85
N VAL A 200 -11.91 -0.43 -6.31
CA VAL A 200 -10.93 -1.21 -7.08
C VAL A 200 -10.72 -2.59 -6.47
N VAL A 201 -10.62 -3.59 -7.34
CA VAL A 201 -10.34 -4.98 -6.97
C VAL A 201 -8.95 -5.35 -7.44
N ILE A 202 -8.16 -5.96 -6.57
CA ILE A 202 -6.78 -6.32 -6.87
C ILE A 202 -6.58 -7.77 -6.47
N SER A 203 -5.97 -8.59 -7.33
CA SER A 203 -5.48 -9.92 -6.93
C SER A 203 -3.99 -9.89 -6.64
N ALA A 204 -3.56 -10.64 -5.62
CA ALA A 204 -2.16 -10.71 -5.23
C ALA A 204 -1.75 -12.10 -4.73
N GLY A 205 -0.45 -12.36 -4.67
CA GLY A 205 0.11 -13.62 -4.17
C GLY A 205 0.10 -14.74 -5.20
N GLY A 206 0.45 -15.94 -4.76
CA GLY A 206 0.45 -17.15 -5.59
C GLY A 206 -0.68 -18.11 -5.23
N THR A 207 -1.24 -18.82 -6.20
CA THR A 207 -2.19 -19.91 -5.90
C THR A 207 -1.44 -21.21 -5.56
N ARG A 208 -2.08 -22.04 -4.73
CA ARG A 208 -1.61 -23.37 -4.31
C ARG A 208 -2.64 -24.40 -4.73
N GLU A 209 -2.32 -25.20 -5.74
CA GLU A 209 -3.18 -26.26 -6.27
C GLU A 209 -2.89 -27.57 -5.54
N PRO A 210 -3.77 -28.03 -4.64
CA PRO A 210 -3.46 -29.14 -3.75
C PRO A 210 -3.44 -30.49 -4.48
N LEU A 211 -2.38 -31.27 -4.26
CA LEU A 211 -2.30 -32.67 -4.70
C LEU A 211 -2.93 -33.59 -3.66
N ASP A 212 -2.64 -33.31 -2.39
CA ASP A 212 -3.11 -34.04 -1.21
C ASP A 212 -3.21 -33.07 -0.01
N PRO A 213 -3.59 -33.49 1.22
CA PRO A 213 -3.70 -32.58 2.37
C PRO A 213 -2.38 -31.90 2.81
N VAL A 214 -1.23 -32.32 2.26
CA VAL A 214 0.11 -31.91 2.70
C VAL A 214 0.89 -31.20 1.58
N ARG A 215 0.64 -31.55 0.32
CA ARG A 215 1.42 -31.12 -0.84
C ARG A 215 0.55 -30.38 -1.83
N TYR A 216 1.14 -29.38 -2.48
CA TYR A 216 0.51 -28.58 -3.52
C TYR A 216 1.50 -28.23 -4.63
N LEU A 217 0.98 -27.93 -5.82
CA LEU A 217 1.67 -27.23 -6.88
C LEU A 217 1.46 -25.73 -6.67
N GLY A 218 2.52 -24.93 -6.73
CA GLY A 218 2.42 -23.49 -6.55
C GLY A 218 3.53 -22.75 -7.26
N ASN A 219 3.44 -21.42 -7.24
CA ASN A 219 4.47 -20.54 -7.78
C ASN A 219 5.17 -19.76 -6.66
N ARG A 220 6.27 -19.07 -7.01
CA ARG A 220 7.14 -18.37 -6.06
C ARG A 220 6.72 -16.92 -5.81
N SER A 221 5.46 -16.57 -6.02
CA SER A 221 5.01 -15.18 -5.90
C SER A 221 5.08 -14.72 -4.45
N SER A 222 5.73 -13.59 -4.22
CA SER A 222 5.76 -12.96 -2.89
C SER A 222 4.48 -12.17 -2.57
N GLY A 223 3.66 -11.86 -3.58
CA GLY A 223 2.49 -10.98 -3.44
C GLY A 223 2.80 -9.49 -3.32
N LYS A 224 4.07 -9.10 -3.14
CA LYS A 224 4.49 -7.71 -2.88
C LYS A 224 3.95 -6.69 -3.88
N GLN A 225 3.83 -7.04 -5.17
CA GLN A 225 3.34 -6.10 -6.19
C GLN A 225 1.85 -5.79 -6.01
N GLY A 226 1.01 -6.80 -5.82
CA GLY A 226 -0.42 -6.60 -5.60
C GLY A 226 -0.70 -5.88 -4.27
N TYR A 227 0.10 -6.15 -3.24
CA TYR A 227 0.01 -5.41 -1.97
C TYR A 227 0.43 -3.95 -2.12
N ALA A 228 1.48 -3.65 -2.89
CA ALA A 228 1.87 -2.27 -3.20
C ALA A 228 0.76 -1.54 -3.98
N LEU A 229 0.14 -2.19 -4.98
CA LEU A 229 -1.01 -1.66 -5.70
C LEU A 229 -2.17 -1.33 -4.74
N ALA A 230 -2.49 -2.23 -3.80
CA ALA A 230 -3.55 -2.04 -2.83
C ALA A 230 -3.28 -0.86 -1.90
N ARG A 231 -2.08 -0.79 -1.30
CA ARG A 231 -1.69 0.35 -0.44
C ARG A 231 -1.73 1.68 -1.19
N THR A 232 -1.21 1.71 -2.42
CA THR A 232 -1.23 2.93 -3.24
C THR A 232 -2.66 3.35 -3.58
N ALA A 233 -3.57 2.40 -3.87
CA ALA A 233 -4.97 2.72 -4.13
C ALA A 233 -5.68 3.31 -2.90
N VAL A 234 -5.45 2.74 -1.71
CA VAL A 234 -5.97 3.30 -0.44
C VAL A 234 -5.43 4.70 -0.22
N ALA A 235 -4.12 4.92 -0.41
CA ALA A 235 -3.50 6.23 -0.26
C ALA A 235 -4.10 7.28 -1.21
N ARG A 236 -4.55 6.85 -2.40
CA ARG A 236 -5.26 7.69 -3.39
C ARG A 236 -6.77 7.78 -3.15
N GLY A 237 -7.29 7.21 -2.06
CA GLY A 237 -8.67 7.35 -1.61
C GLY A 237 -9.66 6.31 -2.13
N ALA A 238 -9.20 5.24 -2.78
CA ALA A 238 -10.06 4.17 -3.25
C ALA A 238 -10.63 3.33 -2.09
N ARG A 239 -11.85 2.80 -2.28
CA ARG A 239 -12.28 1.56 -1.61
C ARG A 239 -11.58 0.40 -2.29
N VAL A 240 -10.89 -0.45 -1.53
CA VAL A 240 -10.05 -1.52 -2.09
C VAL A 240 -10.49 -2.88 -1.57
N THR A 241 -10.76 -3.81 -2.49
CA THR A 241 -10.83 -5.24 -2.18
C THR A 241 -9.58 -5.94 -2.71
N LEU A 242 -8.86 -6.64 -1.82
CA LEU A 242 -7.67 -7.41 -2.17
C LEU A 242 -7.98 -8.90 -2.07
N VAL A 243 -8.01 -9.60 -3.20
CA VAL A 243 -8.12 -11.05 -3.25
C VAL A 243 -6.71 -11.65 -3.15
N ALA A 244 -6.34 -12.08 -1.95
CA ALA A 244 -4.99 -12.50 -1.59
C ALA A 244 -4.86 -14.02 -1.63
N GLY A 245 -4.01 -14.51 -2.54
CA GLY A 245 -3.48 -15.87 -2.47
C GLY A 245 -2.35 -15.99 -1.45
N ASN A 246 -1.52 -17.02 -1.58
CA ASN A 246 -0.42 -17.25 -0.65
C ASN A 246 0.59 -16.10 -0.67
N SER A 247 0.81 -15.48 0.49
CA SER A 247 1.82 -14.48 0.79
C SER A 247 2.16 -14.51 2.29
N GLU A 248 3.34 -14.01 2.66
CA GLU A 248 3.76 -13.82 4.07
C GLU A 248 3.51 -12.38 4.55
N LEU A 249 2.85 -11.56 3.73
CA LEU A 249 2.62 -10.14 4.01
C LEU A 249 1.40 -9.96 4.92
N PRO A 250 1.47 -9.05 5.91
CA PRO A 250 0.31 -8.70 6.72
C PRO A 250 -0.75 -8.00 5.87
N ASP A 251 -2.01 -8.16 6.25
CA ASP A 251 -3.14 -7.52 5.58
C ASP A 251 -3.00 -5.98 5.63
N PRO A 252 -3.06 -5.27 4.48
CA PRO A 252 -2.80 -3.84 4.47
C PRO A 252 -3.89 -3.05 5.18
N ALA A 253 -3.51 -1.97 5.85
CA ALA A 253 -4.48 -1.08 6.48
C ALA A 253 -5.42 -0.44 5.44
N GLY A 254 -6.72 -0.37 5.77
CA GLY A 254 -7.73 0.23 4.89
C GLY A 254 -8.18 -0.63 3.70
N VAL A 255 -7.80 -1.92 3.66
CA VAL A 255 -8.15 -2.85 2.58
C VAL A 255 -9.09 -3.96 3.07
N ASP A 256 -10.12 -4.27 2.29
CA ASP A 256 -10.96 -5.45 2.50
C ASP A 256 -10.27 -6.68 1.89
N VAL A 257 -9.67 -7.54 2.72
CA VAL A 257 -8.88 -8.69 2.26
C VAL A 257 -9.73 -9.96 2.20
N VAL A 258 -9.71 -10.65 1.05
CA VAL A 258 -10.32 -11.95 0.83
C VAL A 258 -9.22 -12.99 0.59
N HIS A 259 -8.98 -13.85 1.57
CA HIS A 259 -7.96 -14.90 1.48
C HIS A 259 -8.45 -16.11 0.68
N ILE A 260 -7.64 -16.55 -0.29
CA ILE A 260 -7.91 -17.71 -1.16
C ILE A 260 -6.74 -18.69 -1.16
N GLY A 261 -7.00 -19.95 -1.52
CA GLY A 261 -5.98 -20.97 -1.69
C GLY A 261 -5.67 -21.28 -3.15
N THR A 262 -6.69 -21.52 -3.97
CA THR A 262 -6.56 -22.06 -5.34
C THR A 262 -6.94 -21.05 -6.42
N ALA A 263 -6.56 -21.33 -7.67
CA ALA A 263 -7.00 -20.54 -8.83
C ALA A 263 -8.52 -20.52 -9.02
N VAL A 264 -9.22 -21.59 -8.65
CA VAL A 264 -10.70 -21.63 -8.72
C VAL A 264 -11.32 -20.70 -7.68
N GLN A 265 -10.82 -20.72 -6.44
CA GLN A 265 -11.26 -19.79 -5.40
C GLN A 265 -10.94 -18.33 -5.76
N LEU A 266 -9.76 -18.09 -6.35
CA LEU A 266 -9.39 -16.78 -6.86
C LEU A 266 -10.40 -16.29 -7.91
N ARG A 267 -10.78 -17.15 -8.86
CA ARG A 267 -11.78 -16.83 -9.88
C ARG A 267 -13.11 -16.41 -9.25
N GLU A 268 -13.64 -17.23 -8.34
CA GLU A 268 -14.92 -16.98 -7.68
C GLU A 268 -14.91 -15.65 -6.91
N ALA A 269 -13.84 -15.40 -6.14
CA ALA A 269 -13.70 -14.18 -5.36
C ALA A 269 -13.54 -12.93 -6.24
N VAL A 270 -12.72 -13.00 -7.29
CA VAL A 270 -12.53 -11.88 -8.23
C VAL A 270 -13.82 -11.57 -8.98
N LEU A 271 -14.52 -12.57 -9.52
CA LEU A 271 -15.78 -12.34 -10.24
C LEU A 271 -16.84 -11.72 -9.34
N LYS A 272 -16.95 -12.19 -8.10
CA LYS A 272 -17.87 -11.62 -7.11
C LYS A 272 -17.54 -10.16 -6.81
N ALA A 273 -16.27 -9.84 -6.53
CA ALA A 273 -15.84 -8.49 -6.19
C ALA A 273 -15.86 -7.53 -7.40
N ALA A 274 -15.63 -8.05 -8.62
CA ALA A 274 -15.65 -7.26 -9.85
C ALA A 274 -17.05 -6.74 -10.21
N ALA A 275 -18.12 -7.32 -9.64
CA ALA A 275 -19.50 -6.93 -9.96
C ALA A 275 -19.78 -5.44 -9.73
N ASP A 276 -19.17 -4.82 -8.73
CA ASP A 276 -19.35 -3.40 -8.38
C ASP A 276 -18.05 -2.58 -8.46
N ALA A 277 -16.97 -3.13 -9.02
CA ALA A 277 -15.68 -2.43 -9.14
C ALA A 277 -15.62 -1.51 -10.36
N ASP A 278 -14.95 -0.37 -10.21
CA ASP A 278 -14.59 0.52 -11.32
C ASP A 278 -13.33 0.03 -12.05
N ALA A 279 -12.42 -0.65 -11.34
CA ALA A 279 -11.23 -1.28 -11.92
C ALA A 279 -10.88 -2.62 -11.27
N VAL A 280 -10.31 -3.53 -12.08
CA VAL A 280 -9.77 -4.82 -11.62
C VAL A 280 -8.33 -4.96 -12.06
N VAL A 281 -7.42 -5.20 -11.11
CA VAL A 281 -5.98 -5.39 -11.35
C VAL A 281 -5.58 -6.84 -11.03
N MET A 282 -5.29 -7.62 -12.07
CA MET A 282 -4.93 -9.03 -11.96
C MET A 282 -3.42 -9.21 -11.79
N ALA A 283 -2.91 -8.95 -10.57
CA ALA A 283 -1.49 -9.05 -10.23
C ALA A 283 -1.10 -10.35 -9.51
N ALA A 284 -2.07 -11.25 -9.23
CA ALA A 284 -1.76 -12.57 -8.68
C ALA A 284 -1.03 -13.45 -9.71
N ALA A 285 -0.09 -14.25 -9.22
CA ALA A 285 0.48 -15.33 -10.02
C ALA A 285 -0.48 -16.53 -9.92
N VAL A 286 -1.27 -16.73 -10.97
CA VAL A 286 -2.23 -17.84 -11.06
C VAL A 286 -1.51 -19.06 -11.63
N ALA A 287 -1.66 -20.23 -11.01
CA ALA A 287 -1.13 -21.46 -11.59
C ALA A 287 -1.91 -21.81 -12.87
N ASP A 288 -1.20 -21.98 -14.01
CA ASP A 288 -1.82 -22.33 -15.30
C ASP A 288 -2.48 -23.72 -15.30
N PHE A 289 -1.98 -24.62 -14.44
CA PHE A 289 -2.42 -26.00 -14.32
C PHE A 289 -2.70 -26.36 -12.87
N ARG A 290 -3.60 -27.33 -12.67
CA ARG A 290 -3.89 -27.95 -11.37
C ARG A 290 -3.89 -29.49 -11.49
N PRO A 291 -3.70 -30.24 -10.39
CA PRO A 291 -3.89 -31.69 -10.39
C PRO A 291 -5.29 -32.08 -10.89
N ALA A 292 -5.37 -33.11 -11.74
CA ALA A 292 -6.62 -33.61 -12.29
C ALA A 292 -7.53 -34.25 -11.22
N ALA A 293 -6.91 -34.82 -10.17
CA ALA A 293 -7.59 -35.42 -9.04
C ALA A 293 -6.89 -35.03 -7.73
N TYR A 294 -7.68 -34.80 -6.69
CA TYR A 294 -7.21 -34.59 -5.33
C TYR A 294 -7.15 -35.92 -4.58
N ALA A 295 -6.00 -36.25 -3.99
CA ALA A 295 -5.89 -37.41 -3.11
C ALA A 295 -6.35 -37.04 -1.70
N THR A 296 -7.34 -37.75 -1.15
CA THR A 296 -7.89 -37.47 0.19
C THR A 296 -6.92 -37.76 1.34
N GLY A 297 -5.89 -38.58 1.09
CA GLY A 297 -4.83 -38.89 2.04
C GLY A 297 -3.46 -38.51 1.49
N LYS A 298 -2.49 -38.30 2.40
CA LYS A 298 -1.09 -38.05 2.04
C LYS A 298 -0.59 -39.13 1.09
N ILE A 299 -0.11 -38.75 -0.09
CA ILE A 299 0.48 -39.69 -1.04
C ILE A 299 1.70 -40.33 -0.38
N LYS A 300 1.64 -41.64 -0.14
CA LYS A 300 2.66 -42.42 0.56
C LYS A 300 3.69 -42.95 -0.42
N LYS A 301 4.95 -42.97 0.02
CA LYS A 301 5.97 -43.78 -0.65
C LYS A 301 5.62 -45.25 -0.45
N LYS A 302 5.77 -46.06 -1.49
CA LYS A 302 5.63 -47.52 -1.43
C LYS A 302 6.97 -48.11 -1.85
N ASP A 303 7.53 -48.97 -1.01
CA ASP A 303 8.84 -49.55 -1.27
C ASP A 303 8.81 -50.37 -2.57
N GLY A 304 9.82 -50.18 -3.42
CA GLY A 304 9.92 -50.85 -4.72
C GLY A 304 8.96 -50.32 -5.80
N GLN A 305 8.25 -49.21 -5.57
CA GLN A 305 7.39 -48.58 -6.57
C GLN A 305 7.78 -47.11 -6.77
N GLU A 306 8.01 -46.75 -8.03
CA GLU A 306 8.12 -45.35 -8.44
C GLU A 306 6.76 -44.65 -8.31
N PRO A 307 6.74 -43.33 -8.04
CA PRO A 307 5.49 -42.60 -7.93
C PRO A 307 4.77 -42.53 -9.27
N GLU A 308 3.45 -42.66 -9.24
CA GLU A 308 2.61 -42.40 -10.41
C GLU A 308 2.77 -40.94 -10.88
N PRO A 309 2.82 -40.68 -12.20
CA PRO A 309 2.82 -39.32 -12.73
C PRO A 309 1.61 -38.51 -12.26
N VAL A 310 1.82 -37.23 -11.95
CA VAL A 310 0.73 -36.32 -11.60
C VAL A 310 0.08 -35.81 -12.89
N ALA A 311 -1.14 -36.29 -13.18
CA ALA A 311 -1.94 -35.77 -14.28
C ALA A 311 -2.42 -34.34 -13.96
N LEU A 312 -2.25 -33.42 -14.92
CA LEU A 312 -2.62 -32.02 -14.79
C LEU A 312 -3.75 -31.63 -15.75
N VAL A 313 -4.62 -30.73 -15.30
CA VAL A 313 -5.64 -30.07 -16.12
C VAL A 313 -5.45 -28.55 -16.07
N ARG A 314 -5.93 -27.85 -17.10
CA ARG A 314 -5.81 -26.39 -17.18
C ARG A 314 -6.71 -25.70 -16.14
N ASN A 315 -6.19 -24.63 -15.55
CA ASN A 315 -6.99 -23.71 -14.75
C ASN A 315 -7.76 -22.71 -15.63
N PRO A 316 -8.82 -22.08 -15.08
CA PRO A 316 -9.55 -21.02 -15.78
C PRO A 316 -8.66 -19.81 -16.07
N ASP A 317 -8.88 -19.17 -17.21
CA ASP A 317 -8.18 -17.94 -17.60
C ASP A 317 -8.96 -16.72 -17.10
N ILE A 318 -8.78 -16.40 -15.81
CA ILE A 318 -9.58 -15.37 -15.11
C ILE A 318 -9.48 -14.01 -15.81
N LEU A 319 -8.28 -13.62 -16.26
CA LEU A 319 -8.08 -12.34 -16.94
C LEU A 319 -8.84 -12.27 -18.26
N ALA A 320 -8.80 -13.33 -19.07
CA ALA A 320 -9.56 -13.37 -20.32
C ALA A 320 -11.07 -13.37 -20.06
N GLU A 321 -11.52 -14.09 -19.04
CA GLU A 321 -12.93 -14.17 -18.65
C GLU A 321 -13.49 -12.81 -18.24
N ILE A 322 -12.85 -12.10 -17.30
CA ILE A 322 -13.32 -10.77 -16.86
C ILE A 322 -13.18 -9.70 -17.93
N SER A 323 -12.24 -9.87 -18.87
CA SER A 323 -12.05 -8.92 -19.96
C SER A 323 -13.15 -9.07 -21.02
N ALA A 324 -13.59 -10.31 -21.28
CA ALA A 324 -14.62 -10.63 -22.24
C ALA A 324 -16.05 -10.35 -21.71
N ASP A 325 -16.29 -10.61 -20.43
CA ASP A 325 -17.59 -10.42 -19.78
C ASP A 325 -17.48 -9.44 -18.61
N ARG A 326 -17.40 -8.15 -18.94
CA ARG A 326 -17.28 -7.07 -17.94
C ARG A 326 -18.65 -6.86 -17.28
N PRO A 327 -18.78 -7.01 -15.94
CA PRO A 327 -20.05 -6.80 -15.26
C PRO A 327 -20.61 -5.38 -15.39
N ARG A 328 -19.74 -4.39 -15.65
CA ARG A 328 -20.11 -2.97 -15.75
C ARG A 328 -19.49 -2.32 -16.99
N PRO A 329 -20.26 -1.50 -17.74
CA PRO A 329 -19.71 -0.66 -18.79
C PRO A 329 -18.65 0.29 -18.23
N GLY A 330 -17.52 0.43 -18.93
CA GLY A 330 -16.44 1.33 -18.54
C GLY A 330 -15.57 0.84 -17.37
N GLN A 331 -15.72 -0.42 -16.93
CA GLN A 331 -14.81 -1.05 -15.98
C GLN A 331 -13.44 -1.23 -16.63
N VAL A 332 -12.36 -0.83 -15.94
CA VAL A 332 -10.99 -0.93 -16.42
C VAL A 332 -10.35 -2.22 -15.92
N ILE A 333 -9.77 -3.02 -16.81
CA ILE A 333 -9.11 -4.29 -16.51
C ILE A 333 -7.62 -4.18 -16.80
N VAL A 334 -6.80 -4.46 -15.78
CA VAL A 334 -5.35 -4.46 -15.87
C VAL A 334 -4.82 -5.87 -15.67
N GLY A 335 -4.08 -6.41 -16.63
CA GLY A 335 -3.38 -7.68 -16.51
C GLY A 335 -1.92 -7.51 -16.10
N PHE A 336 -1.33 -8.57 -15.53
CA PHE A 336 0.12 -8.72 -15.38
C PHE A 336 0.63 -9.89 -16.21
N ALA A 337 1.81 -9.72 -16.80
CA ALA A 337 2.52 -10.72 -17.55
C ALA A 337 4.00 -10.73 -17.13
N ALA A 338 4.54 -11.94 -17.05
CA ALA A 338 5.96 -12.18 -16.92
C ALA A 338 6.41 -12.86 -18.22
N GLU A 339 7.43 -12.31 -18.88
CA GLU A 339 7.97 -12.81 -20.15
C GLU A 339 9.49 -12.95 -20.04
N THR A 340 10.08 -13.95 -20.71
CA THR A 340 11.54 -14.23 -20.66
C THR A 340 12.27 -13.74 -21.91
N ASP A 341 11.61 -13.77 -23.06
CA ASP A 341 12.18 -13.44 -24.37
C ASP A 341 11.17 -12.61 -25.17
N ASP A 342 11.65 -11.76 -26.09
CA ASP A 342 10.83 -10.88 -26.96
C ASP A 342 9.64 -10.23 -26.22
N VAL A 343 9.96 -9.63 -25.07
CA VAL A 343 9.01 -9.18 -24.04
C VAL A 343 7.88 -8.32 -24.62
N LEU A 344 8.21 -7.39 -25.51
CA LEU A 344 7.23 -6.47 -26.09
C LEU A 344 6.33 -7.15 -27.12
N ALA A 345 6.87 -7.97 -28.03
CA ALA A 345 6.03 -8.65 -29.03
C ALA A 345 5.08 -9.66 -28.36
N ASN A 346 5.61 -10.43 -27.40
CA ASN A 346 4.81 -11.36 -26.61
C ASN A 346 3.77 -10.63 -25.76
N GLY A 347 4.15 -9.50 -25.14
CA GLY A 347 3.26 -8.61 -24.41
C GLY A 347 2.09 -8.11 -25.26
N ARG A 348 2.35 -7.57 -26.46
CA ARG A 348 1.31 -7.06 -27.38
C ARG A 348 0.34 -8.15 -27.83
N SER A 349 0.88 -9.33 -28.18
CA SER A 349 0.08 -10.50 -28.55
C SER A 349 -0.82 -10.95 -27.39
N LYS A 350 -0.27 -10.97 -26.17
CA LYS A 350 -0.99 -11.35 -24.95
C LYS A 350 -2.07 -10.33 -24.58
N LEU A 351 -1.78 -9.03 -24.67
CA LEU A 351 -2.77 -7.96 -24.45
C LEU A 351 -3.98 -8.15 -25.39
N THR A 352 -3.71 -8.31 -26.69
CA THR A 352 -4.76 -8.52 -27.70
C THR A 352 -5.59 -9.79 -27.42
N ARG A 353 -4.91 -10.91 -27.13
CA ARG A 353 -5.59 -12.19 -26.84
C ARG A 353 -6.42 -12.15 -25.56
N LYS A 354 -5.97 -11.45 -24.53
CA LYS A 354 -6.65 -11.36 -23.24
C LYS A 354 -7.78 -10.33 -23.25
N GLY A 355 -7.67 -9.26 -24.04
CA GLY A 355 -8.69 -8.22 -24.17
C GLY A 355 -8.76 -7.24 -22.98
N CYS A 356 -7.73 -7.19 -22.14
CA CYS A 356 -7.64 -6.22 -21.06
C CYS A 356 -7.23 -4.82 -21.58
N ASP A 357 -7.45 -3.77 -20.78
CA ASP A 357 -7.19 -2.39 -21.21
C ASP A 357 -5.72 -2.02 -21.07
N LEU A 358 -5.08 -2.53 -20.01
CA LEU A 358 -3.65 -2.38 -19.75
C LEU A 358 -3.02 -3.74 -19.45
N LEU A 359 -1.79 -3.95 -19.89
CA LEU A 359 -0.98 -5.12 -19.54
C LEU A 359 0.38 -4.66 -19.03
N VAL A 360 0.66 -4.94 -17.76
CA VAL A 360 1.99 -4.72 -17.16
C VAL A 360 2.86 -5.92 -17.48
N VAL A 361 3.92 -5.71 -18.25
CA VAL A 361 4.84 -6.75 -18.70
C VAL A 361 6.18 -6.58 -17.99
N ASN A 362 6.59 -7.59 -17.23
CA ASN A 362 7.90 -7.65 -16.58
C ASN A 362 8.78 -8.67 -17.30
N GLU A 363 10.05 -8.33 -17.52
CA GLU A 363 11.06 -9.30 -17.93
C GLU A 363 11.48 -10.13 -16.69
N VAL A 364 11.34 -11.45 -16.76
CA VAL A 364 11.72 -12.36 -15.67
C VAL A 364 12.79 -13.35 -16.13
N GLY A 365 13.73 -13.70 -15.25
CA GLY A 365 14.76 -14.70 -15.52
C GLY A 365 15.60 -15.03 -14.28
N ASP A 366 16.52 -16.00 -14.38
CA ASP A 366 17.35 -16.48 -13.25
C ASP A 366 18.19 -15.36 -12.58
N HIS A 367 18.37 -14.23 -13.27
CA HIS A 367 19.06 -13.04 -12.75
C HIS A 367 18.18 -11.78 -12.69
N LYS A 368 16.87 -11.87 -12.98
CA LYS A 368 15.93 -10.74 -13.00
C LYS A 368 14.59 -11.09 -12.32
N ALA A 369 14.41 -10.50 -11.13
CA ALA A 369 13.14 -10.03 -10.56
C ALA A 369 11.95 -11.00 -10.28
N PHE A 370 12.15 -12.26 -9.89
CA PHE A 370 11.07 -13.00 -9.20
C PHE A 370 11.16 -12.83 -7.67
N GLY A 371 10.29 -12.00 -7.10
CA GLY A 371 10.20 -11.78 -5.64
C GLY A 371 11.04 -10.63 -5.05
N SER A 372 11.84 -9.94 -5.88
CA SER A 372 12.62 -8.74 -5.52
C SER A 372 11.73 -7.61 -4.98
N ALA A 373 12.31 -6.68 -4.21
CA ALA A 373 11.66 -5.44 -3.77
C ALA A 373 11.57 -4.38 -4.88
N GLU A 374 12.33 -4.57 -5.96
CA GLU A 374 12.40 -3.67 -7.10
C GLU A 374 11.90 -4.36 -8.37
N ASN A 375 11.41 -3.57 -9.33
CA ASN A 375 10.86 -4.07 -10.59
C ASN A 375 11.15 -3.11 -11.74
N GLU A 376 11.31 -3.66 -12.93
CA GLU A 376 11.34 -2.96 -14.22
C GLU A 376 10.22 -3.54 -15.08
N ALA A 377 9.45 -2.67 -15.73
CA ALA A 377 8.27 -3.09 -16.47
C ALA A 377 8.01 -2.20 -17.67
N VAL A 378 7.23 -2.70 -18.62
CA VAL A 378 6.56 -1.87 -19.62
C VAL A 378 5.07 -2.09 -19.51
N ILE A 379 4.31 -1.00 -19.41
CA ILE A 379 2.85 -1.04 -19.42
C ILE A 379 2.38 -0.79 -20.84
N LEU A 380 1.70 -1.78 -21.41
CA LEU A 380 1.11 -1.73 -22.74
C LEU A 380 -0.38 -1.39 -22.61
N ALA A 381 -0.85 -0.43 -23.40
CA ALA A 381 -2.26 -0.05 -23.45
C ALA A 381 -2.94 -0.55 -24.72
N ALA A 382 -4.25 -0.78 -24.65
CA ALA A 382 -5.06 -1.30 -25.76
C ALA A 382 -5.11 -0.35 -26.99
N ASP A 383 -4.82 0.95 -26.79
CA ASP A 383 -4.69 1.95 -27.86
C ASP A 383 -3.30 1.92 -28.55
N GLY A 384 -2.40 1.05 -28.11
CA GLY A 384 -1.05 0.90 -28.62
C GLY A 384 0.00 1.76 -27.89
N ALA A 385 -0.37 2.54 -26.88
CA ALA A 385 0.58 3.30 -26.09
C ALA A 385 1.45 2.38 -25.23
N GLU A 386 2.71 2.79 -25.03
CA GLU A 386 3.69 2.05 -24.24
C GLU A 386 4.31 2.99 -23.21
N THR A 387 4.26 2.59 -21.94
CA THR A 387 4.83 3.36 -20.83
C THR A 387 5.93 2.55 -20.17
N PRO A 388 7.22 2.91 -20.38
CA PRO A 388 8.32 2.26 -19.66
C PRO A 388 8.29 2.67 -18.19
N VAL A 389 8.50 1.71 -17.30
CA VAL A 389 8.64 1.91 -15.86
C VAL A 389 10.08 1.55 -15.50
N PRO A 390 10.92 2.56 -15.15
CA PRO A 390 12.30 2.32 -14.78
C PRO A 390 12.43 1.37 -13.60
N TYR A 391 13.57 0.67 -13.53
CA TYR A 391 13.92 -0.15 -12.38
C TYR A 391 13.83 0.67 -11.08
N GLY A 392 13.01 0.20 -10.14
CA GLY A 392 12.78 0.89 -8.90
C GLY A 392 11.79 0.18 -7.98
N PRO A 393 11.36 0.82 -6.88
CA PRO A 393 10.47 0.21 -5.90
C PRO A 393 9.11 -0.16 -6.52
N LYS A 394 8.48 -1.21 -5.99
CA LYS A 394 7.15 -1.67 -6.47
C LYS A 394 6.05 -0.62 -6.35
N GLU A 395 6.16 0.27 -5.37
CA GLU A 395 5.28 1.41 -5.15
C GLU A 395 5.33 2.38 -6.34
N ALA A 396 6.48 2.57 -6.98
CA ALA A 396 6.58 3.43 -8.17
C ALA A 396 5.83 2.82 -9.35
N LEU A 397 5.96 1.50 -9.58
CA LEU A 397 5.15 0.81 -10.58
C LEU A 397 3.66 0.89 -10.24
N ALA A 398 3.28 0.71 -8.97
CA ALA A 398 1.89 0.85 -8.55
C ALA A 398 1.33 2.25 -8.85
N ASP A 399 2.12 3.29 -8.58
CA ASP A 399 1.77 4.66 -8.89
C ASP A 399 1.56 4.88 -10.40
N THR A 400 2.47 4.39 -11.24
CA THR A 400 2.32 4.49 -12.70
C THR A 400 1.08 3.74 -13.20
N VAL A 401 0.81 2.53 -12.68
CA VAL A 401 -0.41 1.78 -13.03
C VAL A 401 -1.66 2.61 -12.70
N TRP A 402 -1.74 3.19 -11.50
CA TRP A 402 -2.89 4.00 -11.12
C TRP A 402 -2.97 5.33 -11.88
N ASP A 403 -1.84 5.93 -12.25
CA ASP A 403 -1.79 7.13 -13.11
C ASP A 403 -2.36 6.85 -14.51
N LEU A 404 -2.21 5.62 -15.01
CA LEU A 404 -2.79 5.19 -16.30
C LEU A 404 -4.24 4.72 -16.17
N VAL A 405 -4.61 4.11 -15.03
CA VAL A 405 -5.99 3.66 -14.80
C VAL A 405 -6.94 4.84 -14.59
N THR A 406 -6.53 5.84 -13.80
CA THR A 406 -7.42 6.94 -13.37
C THR A 406 -8.08 7.69 -14.54
N PRO A 407 -7.36 8.07 -15.61
CA PRO A 407 -7.96 8.72 -16.78
C PRO A 407 -8.94 7.83 -17.56
N CYS A 408 -8.80 6.50 -17.46
CA CYS A 408 -9.69 5.55 -18.12
C CYS A 408 -11.01 5.34 -17.35
N LEU A 409 -11.10 5.76 -16.08
CA LEU A 409 -12.31 5.59 -15.29
C LEU A 409 -13.41 6.57 -15.74
N THR A 410 -14.57 6.03 -16.08
CA THR A 410 -15.79 6.84 -16.34
C THR A 410 -16.21 7.62 -15.09
N ALA A 411 -16.98 8.71 -15.19
CA ALA A 411 -17.38 9.50 -14.01
C ALA A 411 -18.02 8.63 -12.89
N PRO A 412 -17.81 8.95 -11.59
CA PRO A 412 -18.36 8.14 -10.51
C PRO A 412 -19.88 8.10 -10.60
N GLN A 413 -20.46 6.89 -10.62
CA GLN A 413 -21.91 6.74 -10.52
C GLN A 413 -22.32 7.11 -9.08
N PRO A 414 -23.36 7.95 -8.87
CA PRO A 414 -23.82 8.28 -7.52
C PRO A 414 -24.21 7.00 -6.78
N SER A 415 -23.75 6.84 -5.54
CA SER A 415 -24.03 5.67 -4.71
C SER A 415 -25.54 5.49 -4.54
N SER A 416 -26.07 4.36 -5.00
CA SER A 416 -27.45 3.94 -4.76
C SER A 416 -27.60 3.41 -3.32
N THR A 417 -27.40 4.27 -2.33
CA THR A 417 -27.73 3.96 -0.94
C THR A 417 -28.75 5.01 -0.52
N PRO A 418 -30.04 4.64 -0.31
CA PRO A 418 -30.98 5.58 0.24
C PRO A 418 -30.51 5.96 1.66
N PRO A 419 -30.69 7.21 2.10
CA PRO A 419 -30.51 7.54 3.50
C PRO A 419 -31.47 6.66 4.31
N THR A 420 -30.91 5.84 5.20
CA THR A 420 -31.69 5.22 6.28
C THR A 420 -32.30 6.35 7.08
N SER A 421 -33.63 6.46 6.97
CA SER A 421 -34.51 7.37 7.71
C SER A 421 -34.47 7.13 9.21
#